data_AF-F7XBB9-F1
#
_entry.id   AF-F7XBB9-F1
#
_cell.length_a   1.000
_cell.length_b   1.000
_cell.length_c   1.000
_cell.angle_alpha   90.00
_cell.angle_beta   90.00
_cell.angle_gamma   90.00
#
_symmetry.space_group_name_H-M   'P 1'
#
loop_
_entity.id
_entity.type
_entity.pdbx_description
1 polymer ?
#
loop_
_entity_poly.entity_id
_entity_poly.type
_entity_poly.pdbx_seq_one_letter_code
_entity_poly.pdbx_strand_id
1 'polypeptide(L)' 'MAWTETTRRNYVRRTSGYASDVTDREWDFVAPFMPAPRRLGRPRKTELRDVLNALLYIASTGCQ' A
#
# COMPACT_ATOMS: atom_id res chain seq x y z
N MET A 1 5.99 -16.91 10.31
CA MET A 1 6.70 -16.11 11.34
C MET A 1 5.78 -15.98 12.54
N ALA A 2 6.24 -16.31 13.75
CA ALA A 2 5.41 -16.24 14.95
C ALA A 2 5.31 -14.80 15.47
N TRP A 3 4.10 -14.35 15.79
CA TRP A 3 3.85 -13.03 16.34
C TRP A 3 4.18 -12.99 17.84
N THR A 4 5.39 -12.53 18.18
CA THR A 4 5.93 -12.48 19.55
C THR A 4 6.05 -11.04 20.06
N GLU A 5 6.11 -10.84 21.37
CA GLU A 5 6.29 -9.51 22.01
C GLU A 5 7.46 -8.70 21.40
N THR A 6 8.59 -9.37 21.14
CA THR A 6 9.79 -8.75 20.57
C THR A 6 9.61 -8.38 19.10
N THR A 7 8.99 -9.26 18.31
CA THR A 7 8.74 -9.02 16.88
C THR A 7 7.58 -8.04 16.65
N ARG A 8 6.73 -7.84 17.67
CA ARG A 8 5.61 -6.91 17.65
C ARG A 8 6.05 -5.49 17.30
N ARG A 9 7.13 -5.00 17.88
CA ARG A 9 7.64 -3.65 17.55
C ARG A 9 8.07 -3.49 16.10
N ASN A 10 8.50 -4.59 15.46
CA ASN A 10 9.00 -4.56 14.09
C ASN A 10 7.89 -4.71 13.05
N TYR A 11 6.79 -5.44 13.35
CA TYR A 11 5.67 -5.58 12.42
C TYR A 11 4.42 -4.76 12.79
N VAL A 12 4.38 -4.07 13.94
CA VAL A 12 3.31 -3.11 14.24
C VAL A 12 3.43 -1.95 13.26
N ARG A 13 2.47 -1.91 12.35
CA ARG A 13 2.27 -0.84 11.39
C ARG A 13 1.55 0.31 12.08
N ARG A 14 2.18 1.47 12.19
CA ARG A 14 1.51 2.72 12.61
C ARG A 14 1.01 3.44 11.36
N THR A 15 -0.11 2.96 10.83
CA THR A 15 -0.82 3.59 9.71
C THR A 15 -2.23 3.93 10.15
N SER A 16 -2.81 4.98 9.55
CA SER A 16 -4.20 5.39 9.82
C SER A 16 -5.23 4.50 9.12
N GLY A 17 -4.79 3.61 8.23
CA GLY A 17 -5.63 2.72 7.43
C GLY A 17 -5.51 1.24 7.80
N TYR A 18 -5.55 0.35 6.82
CA TYR A 18 -5.40 -1.09 7.04
C TYR A 18 -3.96 -1.45 7.37
N ALA A 19 -3.75 -2.55 8.10
CA ALA A 19 -2.41 -3.05 8.41
C ALA A 19 -1.58 -3.40 7.15
N SER A 20 -2.24 -3.61 6.01
CA SER A 20 -1.65 -3.83 4.69
C SER A 20 -1.21 -2.56 3.97
N ASP A 21 -1.63 -1.38 4.43
CA ASP A 21 -1.39 -0.12 3.71
C ASP A 21 0.08 0.29 3.80
N VAL A 22 0.58 0.87 2.71
CA VAL A 22 1.97 1.36 2.67
C VAL A 22 2.12 2.64 3.47
N THR A 23 3.22 2.74 4.21
CA THR A 23 3.65 3.98 4.87
C THR A 23 4.13 4.99 3.83
N ASP A 24 4.23 6.27 4.19
CA ASP A 24 4.74 7.31 3.27
C ASP A 24 6.15 6.97 2.79
N ARG A 25 7.00 6.45 3.69
CA ARG A 25 8.38 6.08 3.38
C ARG A 25 8.49 4.93 2.39
N GLU A 26 7.57 3.96 2.46
CA GLU A 26 7.49 2.89 1.47
C GLU A 26 6.88 3.38 0.16
N TRP A 27 5.88 4.26 0.24
CA TRP A 27 5.29 4.88 -0.93
C TRP A 27 6.34 5.68 -1.72
N ASP A 28 7.20 6.45 -1.07
CA ASP A 28 8.27 7.22 -1.72
C ASP A 28 9.23 6.32 -2.52
N PHE A 29 9.44 5.08 -2.08
CA PHE A 29 10.24 4.10 -2.80
C PHE A 29 9.50 3.53 -4.01
N VAL A 30 8.19 3.33 -3.90
CA VAL A 30 7.38 2.67 -4.94
C VAL A 30 6.85 3.66 -5.99
N ALA A 31 6.52 4.89 -5.59
CA ALA A 31 5.90 5.92 -6.43
C ALA A 31 6.66 6.20 -7.74
N PRO A 32 8.00 6.22 -7.80
CA PRO A 32 8.74 6.44 -9.05
C PRO A 32 8.49 5.36 -10.11
N PHE A 33 8.07 4.16 -9.71
CA PHE A 33 7.78 3.05 -10.62
C PHE A 33 6.33 3.06 -11.13
N MET A 34 5.50 3.98 -10.63
CA MET A 34 4.11 4.07 -11.04
C MET A 34 3.95 4.66 -12.44
N PRO A 35 2.91 4.26 -13.18
CA PRO A 35 2.67 4.78 -14.51
C PRO A 35 2.34 6.28 -14.46
N ALA A 36 3.15 7.06 -15.18
CA ALA A 36 2.93 8.49 -15.36
C ALA A 36 1.52 8.80 -15.92
N PRO A 37 0.97 9.99 -15.62
CA PRO A 37 -0.27 10.44 -16.23
C PRO A 37 -0.16 10.41 -17.77
N ARG A 38 -1.15 9.80 -18.43
CA ARG A 38 -1.19 9.77 -19.90
C ARG A 38 -1.71 11.11 -20.41
N ARG A 39 -1.01 11.69 -21.40
CA ARG A 39 -1.42 12.93 -22.08
C ARG A 39 -2.67 12.74 -22.94
N LEU A 40 -2.90 11.54 -23.45
CA LEU A 40 -4.00 11.20 -24.35
C LEU A 40 -5.00 10.26 -23.66
N GLY A 41 -6.26 10.39 -24.04
CA GLY A 41 -7.37 9.60 -23.48
C GLY A 41 -7.98 10.21 -22.24
N ARG A 42 -8.83 9.44 -21.54
CA ARG A 42 -9.49 9.90 -20.32
C ARG A 42 -8.46 10.02 -19.18
N PRO A 43 -8.33 11.19 -18.53
CA PRO A 43 -7.46 11.34 -17.37
C PRO A 43 -7.84 10.36 -16.27
N ARG A 44 -6.84 9.77 -15.62
CA ARG A 44 -7.03 8.97 -14.41
C ARG A 44 -7.53 9.88 -13.30
N LYS A 45 -8.62 9.46 -12.63
CA LYS A 45 -9.16 10.16 -11.45
C LYS A 45 -8.78 9.50 -10.13
N THR A 46 -8.32 8.26 -10.19
CA THR A 46 -7.97 7.43 -9.03
C THR A 46 -6.54 7.69 -8.59
N GLU A 47 -6.33 7.79 -7.27
CA GLU A 47 -5.01 7.83 -6.66
C GLU A 47 -4.34 6.46 -6.72
N LEU A 48 -3.09 6.42 -7.18
CA LEU A 48 -2.37 5.15 -7.38
C LEU A 48 -1.99 4.48 -6.07
N ARG A 49 -1.76 5.28 -5.01
CA ARG A 49 -1.49 4.76 -3.68
C ARG A 49 -2.67 3.96 -3.16
N ASP A 50 -3.88 4.46 -3.36
CA ASP A 50 -5.10 3.78 -2.94
C ASP A 50 -5.31 2.48 -3.71
N VAL A 51 -5.00 2.47 -5.02
CA VAL A 51 -5.03 1.24 -5.83
C VAL A 51 -4.03 0.21 -5.29
N LEU A 52 -2.81 0.62 -4.97
CA LEU A 52 -1.80 -0.29 -4.40
C LEU A 52 -2.22 -0.81 -3.02
N ASN A 53 -2.72 0.06 -2.14
CA ASN A 53 -3.23 -0.31 -0.83
C ASN A 53 -4.36 -1.34 -0.95
N ALA A 54 -5.30 -1.14 -1.88
CA ALA A 54 -6.38 -2.09 -2.14
C ALA A 54 -5.86 -3.46 -2.62
N LEU A 55 -4.86 -3.48 -3.51
CA LEU A 55 -4.24 -4.73 -3.96
C LEU A 55 -3.52 -5.46 -2.81
N LEU A 56 -2.78 -4.73 -1.96
CA LEU A 56 -2.10 -5.31 -0.80
C LEU A 56 -3.08 -5.82 0.26
N TYR A 57 -4.18 -5.11 0.47
CA TYR A 57 -5.26 -5.56 1.32
C TYR A 57 -5.78 -6.93 0.86
N ILE A 58 -6.22 -7.05 -0.39
CA ILE A 58 -6.71 -8.31 -0.98
C ILE A 58 -5.64 -9.40 -0.91
N ALA A 59 -4.37 -9.09 -1.18
CA ALA A 59 -3.28 -10.06 -1.08
C ALA A 59 -3.06 -10.56 0.35
N SER A 60 -3.33 -9.71 1.36
CA SER A 60 -3.12 -10.04 2.77
C SER A 60 -4.30 -10.76 3.43
N THR A 61 -5.53 -10.43 3.05
CA THR A 61 -6.77 -10.97 3.65
C THR A 61 -7.47 -12.01 2.78
N GLY A 62 -7.10 -12.10 1.50
CA GLY A 62 -7.80 -12.91 0.50
C GLY A 62 -9.00 -12.19 -0.10
N CYS A 63 -9.89 -12.96 -0.72
CA CYS A 63 -11.18 -12.43 -1.19
C CYS A 63 -12.18 -12.54 -0.03
N GLN A 64 -12.49 -11.41 0.60
CA GLN A 64 -13.55 -11.28 1.59
C GLN A 64 -14.84 -10.76 0.96
#